data_AF-A0A674DMM3-F1
#
_entry.id   AF-A0A674DMM3-F1
#
_cell.length_a   1.000
_cell.length_b   1.000
_cell.length_c   1.000
_cell.angle_alpha   90.00
_cell.angle_beta   90.00
_cell.angle_gamma   90.00
#
_symmetry.space_group_name_H-M   'P 1'
#
loop_
_entity.id
_entity.type
_entity.pdbx_description
1 polymer ?
#
loop_
_entity_poly.entity_id
_entity_poly.type
_entity_poly.pdbx_seq_one_letter_code
_entity_poly.pdbx_strand_id
1 'polypeptide(L)'
;MTEAVEGHVTTEIVMLNPETVRGASNLTSQEFLNQLMSKLGGKNPEETGGFQEAPLAYDAVWALALALNKTVGPLKAKGRRLEDFNYNNRDITAEIYRALNTSSFEGVSGHVVFDAQGSRMAWTLIEQLQGGSYKKIGYFDSTKGNLSWYGNDRWIGPGPPADQTVVIEEFRFLSQKLFVSVSVFAGLGILLGIVCLTFNIYNSNVRYIQNSQPYLNNMTAVGCMMALAAVFPLGLDGHHVHRKQFPVVCQFRLWLLGLGFSLAYGSMFTKIWWVHTVFTKKDDKKEKRKVNKKENDWLKKNIKKGKEVWKMNEKEKQEYLPD
;
A
#
# COMPACT_ATOMS: atom_id res chain seq x y z
N MET A 1 20.84 27.84 -9.93
CA MET A 1 21.00 26.80 -10.98
C MET A 1 22.04 25.76 -10.58
N THR A 2 23.20 26.15 -10.05
CA THR A 2 24.27 25.22 -9.61
C THR A 2 23.78 24.10 -8.69
N GLU A 3 22.93 24.41 -7.70
CA GLU A 3 22.39 23.39 -6.78
C GLU A 3 21.48 22.36 -7.47
N ALA A 4 20.76 22.75 -8.53
CA ALA A 4 19.83 21.87 -9.22
C ALA A 4 20.54 20.85 -10.14
N VAL A 5 21.75 21.17 -10.58
CA VAL A 5 22.58 20.28 -11.41
C VAL A 5 23.59 19.50 -10.58
N GLU A 6 23.74 19.78 -9.29
CA GLU A 6 24.73 19.10 -8.46
C GLU A 6 24.50 17.58 -8.40
N GLY A 7 25.56 16.79 -8.56
CA GLY A 7 25.51 15.33 -8.48
C GLY A 7 25.01 14.61 -9.74
N HIS A 8 24.62 15.33 -10.80
CA HIS A 8 24.25 14.69 -12.07
C HIS A 8 25.44 13.96 -12.71
N VAL A 9 25.12 12.92 -13.47
CA VAL A 9 26.09 12.09 -14.20
C VAL A 9 26.01 12.43 -15.69
N THR A 10 27.18 12.63 -16.31
CA THR A 10 27.33 12.82 -17.74
C THR A 10 28.09 11.64 -18.35
N THR A 11 27.78 11.36 -19.62
CA THR A 11 28.48 10.34 -20.39
C THR A 11 28.90 10.92 -21.72
N GLU A 12 30.18 10.80 -22.03
CA GLU A 12 30.76 11.28 -23.29
C GLU A 12 31.71 10.25 -23.90
N ILE A 13 32.12 10.48 -25.15
CA ILE A 13 33.11 9.62 -25.80
C ILE A 13 34.50 10.07 -25.39
N VAL A 14 35.40 9.13 -25.12
CA VAL A 14 36.81 9.44 -24.90
C VAL A 14 37.42 9.98 -26.19
N MET A 15 37.71 11.29 -26.18
CA MET A 15 38.31 11.97 -27.33
C MET A 15 39.85 11.92 -27.34
N LEU A 16 40.47 11.61 -26.20
CA LEU A 16 41.92 11.61 -26.04
C LEU A 16 42.34 10.36 -25.25
N ASN A 17 43.37 9.64 -25.73
CA ASN A 17 43.85 8.46 -25.03
C ASN A 17 44.39 8.85 -23.64
N PRO A 18 43.84 8.31 -22.53
CA PRO A 18 44.37 8.57 -21.19
C PRO A 18 45.73 7.91 -20.96
N GLU A 19 46.07 6.88 -21.73
CA GLU A 19 47.34 6.18 -21.63
C GLU A 19 48.46 6.95 -22.36
N THR A 20 49.66 6.94 -21.79
CA THR A 20 50.85 7.56 -22.40
C THR A 20 51.53 6.60 -23.39
N VAL A 21 50.80 6.22 -24.45
CA VAL A 21 51.28 5.32 -25.51
C VAL A 21 51.54 6.13 -26.79
N ARG A 22 52.58 5.76 -27.54
CA ARG A 22 52.86 6.34 -28.87
C ARG A 22 52.02 5.62 -29.92
N GLY A 23 51.19 6.37 -30.64
CA GLY A 23 50.34 5.85 -31.71
C GLY A 23 51.05 5.72 -33.06
N ALA A 24 50.28 5.52 -34.13
CA ALA A 24 50.73 5.39 -35.51
C ALA A 24 51.53 6.61 -36.03
N SER A 25 51.25 7.79 -35.49
CA SER A 25 51.97 9.03 -35.76
C SER A 25 53.28 9.19 -34.98
N ASN A 26 53.63 8.21 -34.14
CA ASN A 26 54.72 8.26 -33.17
C ASN A 26 54.61 9.40 -32.14
N LEU A 27 53.40 9.94 -31.92
CA LEU A 27 53.10 10.96 -30.91
C LEU A 27 52.32 10.35 -29.74
N THR A 28 52.49 10.94 -28.55
CA THR A 28 51.60 10.73 -27.41
C THR A 28 50.45 11.74 -27.41
N SER A 29 49.38 11.45 -26.67
CA SER A 29 48.25 12.37 -26.44
C SER A 29 48.69 13.77 -25.99
N GLN A 30 49.60 13.83 -25.02
CA GLN A 30 50.10 15.08 -24.44
C GLN A 30 51.01 15.83 -25.42
N GLU A 31 51.86 15.12 -26.17
CA GLU A 31 52.69 15.74 -27.21
C GLU A 31 51.84 16.34 -28.33
N PHE A 32 50.77 15.64 -28.75
CA PHE A 32 49.82 16.16 -29.72
C PHE A 32 49.15 17.45 -29.22
N LEU A 33 48.64 17.45 -27.97
CA LEU A 33 48.02 18.65 -27.40
C LEU A 33 49.00 19.83 -27.32
N ASN A 34 50.24 19.60 -26.92
CA ASN A 34 51.27 20.63 -26.88
C ASN A 34 51.54 21.21 -28.28
N GLN A 35 51.60 20.37 -29.30
CA GLN A 35 51.75 20.81 -30.69
C GLN A 35 50.51 21.54 -31.22
N LEU A 36 49.31 21.12 -30.83
CA LEU A 36 48.07 21.79 -31.21
C LEU A 36 47.99 23.19 -30.59
N MET A 37 48.29 23.30 -29.30
CA MET A 37 48.31 24.57 -28.57
C MET A 37 49.33 25.56 -29.14
N SER A 38 50.54 25.08 -29.51
CA SER A 38 51.56 25.95 -30.11
C SER A 38 51.11 26.48 -31.47
N LYS A 39 50.41 25.67 -32.28
CA LYS A 39 49.83 26.08 -33.57
C LYS A 39 48.65 27.03 -33.43
N LEU A 40 47.89 26.95 -32.35
CA LEU A 40 46.75 27.84 -32.06
C LEU A 40 47.18 29.22 -31.53
N GLY A 41 48.49 29.45 -31.33
CA GLY A 41 49.02 30.77 -30.96
C GLY A 41 48.66 31.23 -29.55
N GLY A 42 48.46 30.30 -28.61
CA GLY A 42 48.21 30.62 -27.20
C GLY A 42 46.78 31.00 -26.85
N LYS A 43 45.80 30.72 -27.73
CA LYS A 43 44.37 30.80 -27.36
C LYS A 43 44.05 29.80 -26.26
N ASN A 44 43.16 30.20 -25.34
CA ASN A 44 42.67 29.33 -24.28
C ASN A 44 41.95 28.11 -24.92
N PRO A 45 42.27 26.87 -24.51
CA PRO A 45 41.57 25.68 -24.96
C PRO A 45 40.06 25.74 -24.69
N GLU A 46 39.65 26.35 -23.57
CA GLU A 46 38.25 26.51 -23.15
C GLU A 46 37.46 27.49 -24.03
N GLU A 47 38.14 28.46 -24.66
CA GLU A 47 37.52 29.43 -25.57
C GLU A 47 37.57 28.96 -27.04
N THR A 48 38.33 27.91 -27.32
CA THR A 48 38.51 27.37 -28.66
C THR A 48 37.47 26.30 -28.92
N GLY A 49 36.41 26.66 -29.63
CA GLY A 49 35.38 25.71 -30.04
C GLY A 49 35.97 24.52 -30.82
N GLY A 50 35.54 23.30 -30.49
CA GLY A 50 35.98 22.08 -31.17
C GLY A 50 37.34 21.54 -30.73
N PHE A 51 37.95 22.08 -29.66
CA PHE A 51 39.29 21.67 -29.21
C PHE A 51 39.32 20.19 -28.77
N GLN A 52 38.25 19.71 -28.13
CA GLN A 52 38.16 18.33 -27.64
C GLN A 52 38.08 17.33 -28.80
N GLU A 53 37.53 17.72 -29.95
CA GLU A 53 37.32 16.87 -31.13
C GLU A 53 38.53 16.84 -32.07
N ALA A 54 39.54 17.69 -31.85
CA ALA A 54 40.74 17.75 -32.70
C ALA A 54 41.49 16.40 -32.87
N PRO A 55 41.63 15.55 -31.82
CA PRO A 55 42.24 14.23 -31.99
C PRO A 55 41.46 13.32 -32.93
N LEU A 56 40.12 13.44 -32.99
CA LEU A 56 39.29 12.64 -33.91
C LEU A 56 39.60 12.99 -35.36
N ALA A 57 39.70 14.28 -35.67
CA ALA A 57 40.04 14.73 -37.02
C ALA A 57 41.45 14.29 -37.41
N TYR A 58 42.39 14.34 -36.47
CA TYR A 58 43.75 13.87 -36.68
C TYR A 58 43.79 12.37 -37.01
N ASP A 59 43.11 11.56 -36.21
CA ASP A 59 43.05 10.11 -36.40
C ASP A 59 42.23 9.71 -37.65
N ALA A 60 41.23 10.50 -38.05
CA ALA A 60 40.49 10.28 -39.29
C ALA A 60 41.39 10.39 -40.54
N VAL A 61 42.28 11.38 -40.57
CA VAL A 61 43.25 11.52 -41.67
C VAL A 61 44.27 10.38 -41.65
N TRP A 62 44.72 9.94 -40.47
CA TRP A 62 45.59 8.78 -40.34
C TRP A 62 44.90 7.48 -40.78
N ALA A 63 43.63 7.27 -40.40
CA ALA A 63 42.85 6.12 -40.83
C ALA A 63 42.74 6.06 -42.36
N LEU A 64 42.47 7.21 -43.00
CA LEU A 64 42.45 7.32 -44.45
C LEU A 64 43.80 6.97 -45.07
N ALA A 65 44.89 7.54 -44.56
CA ALA A 65 46.24 7.29 -45.08
C ALA A 65 46.63 5.81 -44.97
N LEU A 66 46.38 5.20 -43.81
CA LEU A 66 46.65 3.77 -43.57
C LEU A 66 45.79 2.87 -44.45
N ALA A 67 44.50 3.20 -44.62
CA ALA A 67 43.61 2.45 -45.50
C ALA A 67 44.01 2.55 -46.97
N LEU A 68 44.36 3.75 -47.46
CA LEU A 68 44.85 3.93 -48.82
C LEU A 68 46.16 3.18 -49.06
N ASN A 69 47.08 3.17 -48.09
CA ASN A 69 48.29 2.36 -48.20
C ASN A 69 47.97 0.86 -48.30
N LYS A 70 47.00 0.39 -47.50
CA LYS A 70 46.56 -1.02 -47.50
C LYS A 70 45.88 -1.43 -48.82
N THR A 71 45.25 -0.52 -49.56
CA THR A 71 44.60 -0.84 -50.85
C THR A 71 45.57 -1.00 -52.02
N VAL A 72 46.79 -0.43 -51.94
CA VAL A 72 47.76 -0.46 -53.05
C VAL A 72 48.08 -1.89 -53.49
N GLY A 73 48.31 -2.81 -52.54
CA GLY A 73 48.61 -4.21 -52.83
C GLY A 73 47.48 -4.95 -53.55
N PRO A 74 46.26 -5.01 -52.98
CA PRO A 74 45.09 -5.62 -53.61
C PRO A 74 44.73 -5.02 -54.98
N LEU A 75 44.86 -3.70 -55.15
CA LEU A 75 44.60 -3.04 -56.43
C LEU A 75 45.65 -3.42 -57.48
N LYS A 76 46.93 -3.46 -57.11
CA LYS A 76 48.01 -3.88 -58.01
C LYS A 76 47.83 -5.33 -58.48
N ALA A 77 47.37 -6.21 -57.60
CA ALA A 77 47.03 -7.60 -57.96
C ALA A 77 45.89 -7.69 -58.99
N LYS A 78 44.99 -6.69 -59.02
CA LYS A 78 43.91 -6.55 -60.01
C LYS A 78 44.32 -5.71 -61.23
N GLY A 79 45.60 -5.34 -61.36
CA GLY A 79 46.11 -4.52 -62.47
C GLY A 79 45.64 -3.06 -62.46
N ARG A 80 45.22 -2.55 -61.29
CA ARG A 80 44.74 -1.16 -61.13
C ARG A 80 45.61 -0.38 -60.14
N ARG A 81 45.64 0.95 -60.30
CA ARG A 81 46.24 1.88 -59.35
C ARG A 81 45.17 2.78 -58.73
N LEU A 82 45.50 3.40 -57.60
CA LEU A 82 44.65 4.45 -56.99
C LEU A 82 44.44 5.64 -57.94
N GLU A 83 45.42 5.91 -58.80
CA GLU A 83 45.40 6.98 -59.81
C GLU A 83 44.34 6.76 -60.90
N ASP A 84 43.92 5.50 -61.13
CA ASP A 84 42.94 5.14 -62.15
C ASP A 84 41.48 5.33 -61.67
N PHE A 85 41.28 6.15 -60.63
CA PHE A 85 39.97 6.41 -60.02
C PHE A 85 39.04 7.21 -60.93
N ASN A 86 37.78 6.78 -60.98
CA ASN A 86 36.68 7.55 -61.55
C ASN A 86 35.38 7.27 -60.76
N TYR A 87 34.41 8.18 -60.82
CA TYR A 87 33.15 8.07 -60.06
C TYR A 87 32.26 6.88 -60.45
N ASN A 88 32.51 6.24 -61.60
CA ASN A 88 31.76 5.08 -62.06
C ASN A 88 32.39 3.75 -61.59
N ASN A 89 33.62 3.78 -61.07
CA ASN A 89 34.41 2.61 -60.75
C ASN A 89 34.17 2.15 -59.31
N ARG A 90 33.27 1.16 -59.14
CA ARG A 90 32.94 0.60 -57.83
C ARG A 90 34.04 -0.30 -57.25
N ASP A 91 34.97 -0.80 -58.06
CA ASP A 91 35.99 -1.74 -57.58
C ASP A 91 37.02 -1.06 -56.67
N ILE A 92 37.44 0.17 -57.02
CA ILE A 92 38.39 0.94 -56.20
C ILE A 92 37.72 1.32 -54.88
N THR A 93 36.48 1.78 -54.92
CA THR A 93 35.69 2.10 -53.71
C THR A 93 35.49 0.87 -52.82
N ALA A 94 35.23 -0.30 -53.40
CA ALA A 94 35.06 -1.54 -52.64
C ALA A 94 36.35 -1.96 -51.91
N GLU A 95 37.52 -1.82 -52.54
CA GLU A 95 38.80 -2.09 -51.88
C GLU A 95 39.10 -1.07 -50.77
N ILE A 96 38.81 0.23 -51.00
CA ILE A 96 38.96 1.26 -49.96
C ILE A 96 38.04 0.99 -48.78
N TYR A 97 36.77 0.65 -49.03
CA TYR A 97 35.81 0.28 -47.99
C TYR A 97 36.29 -0.92 -47.18
N ARG A 98 36.78 -1.97 -47.86
CA ARG A 98 37.34 -3.17 -47.20
C ARG A 98 38.58 -2.83 -46.37
N ALA A 99 39.46 -1.96 -46.87
CA ALA A 99 40.66 -1.55 -46.16
C ALA A 99 40.33 -0.73 -44.90
N LEU A 100 39.36 0.18 -44.99
CA LEU A 100 38.85 0.95 -43.85
C LEU A 100 38.17 0.05 -42.80
N ASN A 101 37.29 -0.85 -43.23
CA ASN A 101 36.58 -1.78 -42.34
C ASN A 101 37.53 -2.75 -41.61
N THR A 102 38.72 -2.99 -42.16
CA THR A 102 39.75 -3.84 -41.53
C THR A 102 40.92 -3.02 -40.98
N SER A 103 40.76 -1.71 -40.83
CA SER A 103 41.76 -0.85 -40.21
C SER A 103 41.63 -0.92 -38.69
N SER A 104 42.77 -1.09 -38.03
CA SER A 104 42.91 -1.10 -36.57
C SER A 104 44.30 -0.58 -36.26
N PHE A 105 44.37 0.51 -35.49
CA PHE A 105 45.62 1.15 -35.11
C PHE A 105 45.45 1.98 -33.83
N GLU A 106 46.56 2.26 -33.16
CA GLU A 106 46.59 3.20 -32.03
C GLU A 106 46.71 4.63 -32.55
N GLY A 107 45.68 5.43 -32.32
CA GLY A 107 45.65 6.87 -32.60
C GLY A 107 45.90 7.71 -31.35
N VAL A 108 45.84 9.03 -31.50
CA VAL A 108 45.94 9.98 -30.38
C VAL A 108 44.67 9.95 -29.53
N SER A 109 43.53 9.63 -30.14
CA SER A 109 42.25 9.45 -29.46
C SER A 109 42.06 8.03 -28.88
N GLY A 110 43.08 7.16 -28.97
CA GLY A 110 43.08 5.78 -28.49
C GLY A 110 43.02 4.76 -29.61
N HIS A 111 42.66 3.51 -29.27
CA HIS A 111 42.51 2.45 -30.27
C HIS A 111 41.37 2.80 -31.24
N VAL A 112 41.67 2.85 -32.54
CA VAL A 112 40.71 3.21 -33.59
C VAL A 112 40.26 1.95 -34.31
N VAL A 113 38.98 1.61 -34.17
CA VAL A 113 38.30 0.51 -34.88
C VAL A 113 36.92 0.99 -35.31
N PHE A 114 36.46 0.51 -36.46
CA PHE A 114 35.13 0.80 -37.00
C PHE A 114 34.22 -0.42 -36.88
N ASP A 115 32.96 -0.20 -36.56
CA ASP A 115 31.92 -1.24 -36.60
C ASP A 115 31.47 -1.52 -38.05
N ALA A 116 30.59 -2.51 -38.22
CA ALA A 116 30.05 -2.87 -39.54
C ALA A 116 29.23 -1.75 -40.20
N GLN A 117 28.75 -0.78 -39.41
CA GLN A 117 28.00 0.39 -39.83
C GLN A 117 28.91 1.58 -40.15
N GLY A 118 30.22 1.49 -39.89
CA GLY A 118 31.21 2.54 -40.10
C GLY A 118 31.37 3.51 -38.93
N SER A 119 30.75 3.25 -37.77
CA SER A 119 30.92 4.06 -36.56
C SER A 119 32.22 3.69 -35.83
N ARG A 120 32.89 4.69 -35.27
CA ARG A 120 34.08 4.46 -34.44
C ARG A 120 33.67 3.83 -33.10
N MET A 121 34.30 2.71 -32.75
CA MET A 121 34.21 2.14 -31.41
C MET A 121 35.24 2.82 -30.50
N ALA A 122 34.78 3.38 -29.38
CA ALA A 122 35.62 4.05 -28.41
C ALA A 122 35.10 3.81 -26.98
N TRP A 123 35.95 4.05 -25.99
CA TRP A 123 35.53 4.03 -24.60
C TRP A 123 34.57 5.19 -24.31
N THR A 124 33.59 4.94 -23.45
CA THR A 124 32.72 5.97 -22.89
C THR A 124 33.33 6.48 -21.59
N LEU A 125 33.51 7.78 -21.47
CA LEU A 125 33.88 8.45 -20.22
C LEU A 125 32.62 8.78 -19.44
N ILE A 126 32.65 8.52 -18.14
CA ILE A 126 31.58 8.83 -17.20
C ILE A 126 32.11 9.87 -16.22
N GLU A 127 31.39 10.97 -16.07
CA GLU A 127 31.74 12.05 -15.14
C GLU A 127 30.56 12.39 -14.23
N GLN A 128 30.87 12.98 -13.08
CA GLN A 128 29.89 13.51 -12.15
C GLN A 128 30.23 14.97 -11.83
N LEU A 129 29.21 15.83 -11.79
CA LEU A 129 29.39 17.18 -11.26
C LEU A 129 29.48 17.12 -9.72
N GLN A 130 30.63 17.50 -9.17
CA GLN A 130 30.89 17.52 -7.73
C GLN A 130 31.48 18.87 -7.32
N GLY A 131 30.75 19.63 -6.50
CA GLY A 131 31.15 20.95 -6.02
C GLY A 131 31.37 21.95 -7.16
N GLY A 132 30.55 21.89 -8.20
CA GLY A 132 30.68 22.74 -9.39
C GLY A 132 31.82 22.37 -10.36
N SER A 133 32.49 21.24 -10.17
CA SER A 133 33.55 20.74 -11.07
C SER A 133 33.24 19.33 -11.54
N TYR A 134 33.41 19.06 -12.85
CA TYR A 134 33.28 17.71 -13.38
C TYR A 134 34.44 16.83 -12.93
N LYS A 135 34.10 15.66 -12.38
CA LYS A 135 35.04 14.64 -11.91
C LYS A 135 34.77 13.35 -12.67
N LYS A 136 35.82 12.80 -13.27
CA LYS A 136 35.79 11.49 -13.93
C LYS A 136 35.56 10.41 -12.89
N ILE A 137 34.50 9.61 -13.06
CA ILE A 137 34.13 8.53 -12.14
C ILE A 137 34.36 7.13 -12.72
N GLY A 138 34.47 7.02 -14.05
CA GLY A 138 34.81 5.75 -14.67
C GLY A 138 34.88 5.79 -16.19
N TYR A 139 35.24 4.63 -16.75
CA TYR A 139 35.30 4.36 -18.18
C TYR A 139 34.54 3.08 -18.50
N PHE A 140 33.82 3.07 -19.62
CA PHE A 140 33.14 1.88 -20.12
C PHE A 140 33.68 1.50 -21.51
N ASP A 141 34.17 0.27 -21.62
CA ASP A 141 34.61 -0.33 -22.87
C ASP A 141 33.50 -1.23 -23.44
N SER A 142 32.84 -0.76 -24.50
CA SER A 142 31.76 -1.50 -25.17
C SER A 142 32.24 -2.75 -25.91
N THR A 143 33.53 -2.84 -26.28
CA THR A 143 34.08 -3.99 -27.00
C THR A 143 34.28 -5.19 -26.08
N LYS A 144 34.69 -4.93 -24.83
CA LYS A 144 34.98 -5.95 -23.80
C LYS A 144 33.86 -6.10 -22.77
N GLY A 145 32.88 -5.18 -22.76
CA GLY A 145 31.86 -5.09 -21.71
C GLY A 145 32.47 -4.75 -20.35
N ASN A 146 33.58 -4.01 -20.32
CA ASN A 146 34.35 -3.75 -19.10
C ASN A 146 34.03 -2.35 -18.56
N LEU A 147 33.55 -2.27 -17.32
CA LEU A 147 33.34 -1.02 -16.59
C LEU A 147 34.46 -0.82 -15.57
N SER A 148 35.30 0.18 -15.81
CA SER A 148 36.34 0.60 -14.87
C SER A 148 35.81 1.75 -14.02
N TRP A 149 35.59 1.50 -12.73
CA TRP A 149 35.04 2.49 -11.79
C TRP A 149 36.09 2.95 -10.79
N TYR A 150 36.18 4.26 -10.55
CA TYR A 150 37.18 4.82 -9.63
C TYR A 150 36.71 4.89 -8.17
N GLY A 151 35.41 4.76 -7.91
CA GLY A 151 34.86 4.80 -6.55
C GLY A 151 34.99 6.17 -5.88
N ASN A 152 35.05 7.23 -6.68
CA ASN A 152 35.10 8.63 -6.25
C ASN A 152 33.76 9.35 -6.48
N ASP A 153 32.69 8.62 -6.77
CA ASP A 153 31.33 9.15 -6.89
C ASP A 153 30.79 9.60 -5.52
N ARG A 154 30.01 10.69 -5.52
CA ARG A 154 29.44 11.29 -4.33
C ARG A 154 27.94 11.39 -4.46
N TRP A 155 27.24 10.77 -3.53
CA TRP A 155 25.78 10.80 -3.46
C TRP A 155 25.33 11.44 -2.16
N ILE A 156 24.09 11.92 -2.16
CA ILE A 156 23.43 12.38 -0.93
C ILE A 156 23.03 11.14 -0.14
N GLY A 157 23.78 10.82 0.91
CA GLY A 157 23.57 9.65 1.75
C GLY A 157 24.58 8.52 1.48
N PRO A 158 24.25 7.27 1.84
CA PRO A 158 25.20 6.16 1.79
C PRO A 158 25.48 5.61 0.37
N GLY A 159 24.69 6.00 -0.63
CA GLY A 159 24.80 5.48 -1.99
C GLY A 159 23.80 6.13 -2.94
N PRO A 160 23.74 5.65 -4.21
CA PRO A 160 22.79 6.15 -5.19
C PRO A 160 21.34 5.90 -4.72
N PRO A 161 20.41 6.81 -5.03
CA PRO A 161 19.01 6.62 -4.69
C PRO A 161 18.43 5.38 -5.39
N ALA A 162 17.49 4.72 -4.71
CA ALA A 162 16.72 3.64 -5.31
C ALA A 162 15.78 4.18 -6.42
N ASP A 163 15.39 3.29 -7.32
CA ASP A 163 14.42 3.55 -8.39
C ASP A 163 13.02 3.87 -7.86
N GLN A 164 12.64 3.28 -6.73
CA GLN A 164 11.35 3.46 -6.10
C GLN A 164 11.42 3.44 -4.57
N THR A 165 10.34 3.91 -3.94
CA THR A 165 10.18 3.84 -2.49
C THR A 165 9.84 2.42 -2.03
N VAL A 166 10.35 2.03 -0.87
CA VAL A 166 10.00 0.75 -0.24
C VAL A 166 8.72 0.93 0.56
N VAL A 167 7.69 0.13 0.25
CA VAL A 167 6.43 0.13 0.99
C VAL A 167 6.58 -0.82 2.18
N ILE A 168 6.53 -0.26 3.40
CA ILE A 168 6.58 -1.02 4.65
C ILE A 168 5.18 -1.05 5.24
N GLU A 169 4.59 -2.25 5.32
CA GLU A 169 3.28 -2.45 5.94
C GLU A 169 3.44 -2.58 7.46
N GLU A 170 2.88 -1.63 8.21
CA GLU A 170 2.87 -1.64 9.67
C GLU A 170 1.46 -1.84 10.22
N PHE A 171 1.32 -2.77 11.17
CA PHE A 171 0.05 -3.00 11.86
C PHE A 171 -0.20 -1.95 12.94
N ARG A 172 -1.41 -1.38 12.95
CA ARG A 172 -1.87 -0.50 14.04
C ARG A 172 -2.66 -1.29 15.07
N PHE A 173 -2.22 -1.22 16.32
CA PHE A 173 -2.78 -1.96 17.45
C PHE A 173 -3.49 -1.03 18.45
N LEU A 174 -4.29 -1.62 19.33
CA LEU A 174 -4.97 -0.85 20.37
C LEU A 174 -3.95 -0.39 21.43
N SER A 175 -4.13 0.82 21.95
CA SER A 175 -3.31 1.30 23.07
C SER A 175 -3.47 0.39 24.28
N GLN A 176 -2.36 -0.19 24.76
CA GLN A 176 -2.36 -1.10 25.90
C GLN A 176 -2.90 -0.44 27.17
N LYS A 177 -2.69 0.87 27.34
CA LYS A 177 -3.23 1.64 28.47
C LYS A 177 -4.76 1.67 28.46
N LEU A 178 -5.34 1.86 27.27
CA LEU A 178 -6.80 1.86 27.11
C LEU A 178 -7.37 0.46 27.36
N PHE A 179 -6.74 -0.56 26.78
CA PHE A 179 -7.16 -1.95 26.97
C PHE A 179 -7.18 -2.34 28.45
N VAL A 180 -6.07 -2.14 29.17
CA VAL A 180 -5.97 -2.46 30.60
C VAL A 180 -7.03 -1.70 31.41
N SER A 181 -7.21 -0.40 31.17
CA SER A 181 -8.21 0.41 31.90
C SER A 181 -9.63 -0.15 31.73
N VAL A 182 -10.07 -0.38 30.49
CA VAL A 182 -11.41 -0.89 30.20
C VAL A 182 -11.59 -2.33 30.72
N SER A 183 -10.56 -3.16 30.64
CA SER A 183 -10.57 -4.52 31.22
C SER A 183 -10.71 -4.53 32.74
N VAL A 184 -10.08 -3.60 33.46
CA VAL A 184 -10.25 -3.47 34.92
C VAL A 184 -11.69 -3.08 35.26
N PHE A 185 -12.26 -2.10 34.58
CA PHE A 185 -13.68 -1.73 34.78
C PHE A 185 -14.63 -2.89 34.47
N ALA A 186 -14.37 -3.65 33.40
CA ALA A 186 -15.16 -4.83 33.06
C ALA A 186 -15.06 -5.92 34.15
N GLY A 187 -13.85 -6.16 34.68
CA GLY A 187 -13.61 -7.11 35.77
C GLY A 187 -14.35 -6.71 37.06
N LEU A 188 -14.30 -5.44 37.45
CA LEU A 188 -15.06 -4.92 38.60
C LEU A 188 -16.57 -5.08 38.40
N GLY A 189 -17.09 -4.83 37.19
CA GLY A 189 -18.49 -5.04 36.85
C GLY A 189 -18.93 -6.50 36.96
N ILE A 190 -18.08 -7.45 36.55
CA ILE A 190 -18.35 -8.89 36.69
C ILE A 190 -18.36 -9.28 38.17
N LEU A 191 -17.40 -8.80 38.97
CA LEU A 191 -17.36 -9.06 40.42
C LEU A 191 -18.63 -8.55 41.10
N LEU A 192 -19.07 -7.33 40.78
CA LEU A 192 -20.32 -6.78 41.30
C LEU A 192 -21.54 -7.62 40.85
N GLY A 193 -21.55 -8.08 39.60
CA GLY A 193 -22.56 -8.99 39.07
C GLY A 193 -22.67 -10.29 39.85
N ILE A 194 -21.52 -10.90 40.21
CA ILE A 194 -21.46 -12.12 41.03
C ILE A 194 -22.03 -11.84 42.42
N VAL A 195 -21.62 -10.75 43.08
CA VAL A 195 -22.13 -10.37 44.41
C VAL A 195 -23.65 -10.19 44.38
N CYS A 196 -24.18 -9.47 43.39
CA CYS A 196 -25.62 -9.27 43.21
C CYS A 196 -26.36 -10.59 42.96
N LEU A 197 -25.79 -11.49 42.17
CA LEU A 197 -26.37 -12.81 41.90
C LEU A 197 -26.42 -13.67 43.16
N THR A 198 -25.31 -13.75 43.90
CA THR A 198 -25.22 -14.49 45.17
C THR A 198 -26.20 -13.94 46.20
N PHE A 199 -26.29 -12.60 46.34
CA PHE A 199 -27.24 -11.95 47.24
C PHE A 199 -28.69 -12.29 46.89
N ASN A 200 -29.04 -12.29 45.60
CA ASN A 200 -30.39 -12.60 45.12
C ASN A 200 -30.77 -14.08 45.37
N ILE A 201 -29.83 -15.01 45.14
CA ILE A 201 -30.04 -16.44 45.39
C ILE A 201 -30.17 -16.72 46.89
N TYR A 202 -29.27 -16.18 47.72
CA TYR A 202 -29.26 -16.43 49.16
C TYR A 202 -30.53 -15.91 49.84
N ASN A 203 -30.97 -14.70 49.47
CA ASN A 203 -32.15 -14.07 50.07
C ASN A 203 -33.46 -14.37 49.30
N SER A 204 -33.46 -15.41 48.46
CA SER A 204 -34.62 -15.78 47.61
C SER A 204 -35.90 -16.10 48.38
N ASN A 205 -35.79 -16.41 49.68
CA ASN A 205 -36.93 -16.66 50.57
C ASN A 205 -37.59 -15.40 51.13
N VAL A 206 -36.97 -14.22 50.98
CA VAL A 206 -37.51 -12.95 51.47
C VAL A 206 -38.65 -12.49 50.56
N ARG A 207 -39.81 -12.17 51.15
CA ARG A 207 -41.05 -11.82 50.43
C ARG A 207 -40.86 -10.69 49.40
N TYR A 208 -40.03 -9.68 49.69
CA TYR A 208 -39.73 -8.60 48.76
C TYR A 208 -39.01 -9.10 47.49
N ILE A 209 -38.03 -10.00 47.64
CA ILE A 209 -37.27 -10.57 46.54
C ILE A 209 -38.13 -11.52 45.71
N GLN A 210 -38.98 -12.32 46.35
CA GLN A 210 -39.96 -13.17 45.65
C GLN A 210 -40.91 -12.35 44.76
N ASN A 211 -41.42 -11.23 45.26
CA ASN A 211 -42.27 -10.33 44.49
C ASN A 211 -41.55 -9.69 43.29
N SER A 212 -40.22 -9.60 43.34
CA SER A 212 -39.40 -9.02 42.26
C SER A 212 -39.09 -10.00 41.12
N GLN A 213 -39.63 -11.22 41.12
CA GLN A 213 -39.34 -12.27 40.12
C GLN A 213 -37.82 -12.59 40.05
N PRO A 214 -37.27 -13.31 41.05
CA PRO A 214 -35.83 -13.47 41.23
C PRO A 214 -35.13 -14.19 40.07
N TYR A 215 -35.78 -15.16 39.44
CA TYR A 215 -35.23 -15.89 38.28
C TYR A 215 -34.94 -14.99 37.07
N LEU A 216 -35.83 -14.03 36.78
CA LEU A 216 -35.61 -13.08 35.68
C LEU A 216 -34.48 -12.10 36.01
N ASN A 217 -34.35 -11.68 37.28
CA ASN A 217 -33.20 -10.87 37.73
C ASN A 217 -31.88 -11.63 37.64
N ASN A 218 -31.86 -12.92 37.99
CA ASN A 218 -30.68 -13.77 37.85
C ASN A 218 -30.26 -13.89 36.38
N MET A 219 -31.23 -14.06 35.48
CA MET A 219 -30.97 -14.11 34.03
C MET A 219 -30.43 -12.78 33.49
N THR A 220 -30.94 -11.65 33.99
CA THR A 220 -30.37 -10.32 33.67
C THR A 220 -28.92 -10.21 34.11
N ALA A 221 -28.62 -10.59 35.36
CA ALA A 221 -27.27 -10.50 35.93
C ALA A 221 -26.28 -11.36 35.13
N VAL A 222 -26.67 -12.58 34.75
CA VAL A 222 -25.85 -13.45 33.89
C VAL A 222 -25.63 -12.82 32.51
N GLY A 223 -26.67 -12.27 31.88
CA GLY A 223 -26.54 -11.58 30.59
C GLY A 223 -25.57 -10.39 30.64
N CYS A 224 -25.65 -9.57 31.70
CA CYS A 224 -24.74 -8.45 31.91
C CYS A 224 -23.29 -8.92 32.14
N MET A 225 -23.06 -10.00 32.91
CA MET A 225 -21.72 -10.56 33.11
C MET A 225 -21.12 -11.09 31.80
N MET A 226 -21.92 -11.77 30.97
CA MET A 226 -21.49 -12.25 29.65
C MET A 226 -21.13 -11.09 28.70
N ALA A 227 -21.93 -10.02 28.69
CA ALA A 227 -21.65 -8.83 27.89
C ALA A 227 -20.36 -8.12 28.36
N LEU A 228 -20.12 -8.03 29.67
CA LEU A 228 -18.87 -7.50 30.22
C LEU A 228 -17.67 -8.39 29.89
N ALA A 229 -17.85 -9.72 29.88
CA ALA A 229 -16.81 -10.65 29.47
C ALA A 229 -16.42 -10.52 27.98
N ALA A 230 -17.29 -9.96 27.12
CA ALA A 230 -16.97 -9.70 25.72
C ALA A 230 -15.88 -8.63 25.51
N VAL A 231 -15.63 -7.78 26.52
CA VAL A 231 -14.59 -6.73 26.49
C VAL A 231 -13.19 -7.32 26.31
N PHE A 232 -12.90 -8.46 26.94
CA PHE A 232 -11.58 -9.10 26.84
C PHE A 232 -11.25 -9.54 25.41
N PRO A 233 -12.04 -10.40 24.74
CA PRO A 233 -11.75 -10.80 23.38
C PRO A 233 -11.83 -9.65 22.38
N LEU A 234 -12.60 -8.58 22.64
CA LEU A 234 -12.66 -7.38 21.80
C LEU A 234 -11.32 -6.64 21.76
N GLY A 235 -10.58 -6.58 22.87
CA GLY A 235 -9.27 -5.93 22.92
C GLY A 235 -8.08 -6.83 22.55
N LEU A 236 -8.29 -8.14 22.38
CA LEU A 236 -7.27 -9.04 21.85
C LEU A 236 -7.06 -8.79 20.34
N ASP A 237 -5.96 -8.14 20.01
CA ASP A 237 -5.51 -7.85 18.66
C ASP A 237 -4.33 -8.74 18.23
N GLY A 238 -3.78 -8.48 17.04
CA GLY A 238 -2.65 -9.24 16.50
C GLY A 238 -1.36 -9.16 17.32
N HIS A 239 -1.30 -8.26 18.32
CA HIS A 239 -0.21 -8.17 19.29
C HIS A 239 -0.25 -9.34 20.31
N HIS A 240 -1.45 -9.79 20.69
CA HIS A 240 -1.64 -10.82 21.71
C HIS A 240 -1.96 -12.19 21.13
N VAL A 241 -2.55 -12.23 19.94
CA VAL A 241 -3.09 -13.44 19.34
C VAL A 241 -2.51 -13.65 17.96
N HIS A 242 -1.99 -14.85 17.71
CA HIS A 242 -1.49 -15.22 16.39
C HIS A 242 -2.64 -15.30 15.38
N ARG A 243 -2.35 -14.93 14.11
CA ARG A 243 -3.31 -14.94 12.98
C ARG A 243 -4.19 -16.20 12.85
N LYS A 244 -3.70 -17.37 13.27
CA LYS A 244 -4.44 -18.65 13.20
C LYS A 244 -5.56 -18.75 14.24
N GLN A 245 -5.37 -18.15 15.42
CA GLN A 245 -6.34 -18.19 16.53
C GLN A 245 -7.31 -17.00 16.49
N PHE A 246 -7.00 -15.96 15.70
CA PHE A 246 -7.82 -14.76 15.57
C PHE A 246 -9.29 -15.03 15.15
N PRO A 247 -9.60 -15.95 14.22
CA PRO A 247 -10.99 -16.27 13.86
C PRO A 247 -11.79 -16.84 15.04
N VAL A 248 -11.14 -17.63 15.90
CA VAL A 248 -11.78 -18.20 17.10
C VAL A 248 -12.12 -17.09 18.09
N VAL A 249 -11.18 -16.17 18.35
CA VAL A 249 -11.43 -14.98 19.19
C VAL A 249 -12.56 -14.12 18.61
N CYS A 250 -12.61 -13.96 17.29
CA CYS A 250 -13.67 -13.22 16.62
C CYS A 250 -15.05 -13.85 16.84
N GLN A 251 -15.15 -15.18 16.78
CA GLN A 251 -16.39 -15.88 17.12
C GLN A 251 -16.78 -15.66 18.58
N PHE A 252 -15.85 -15.76 19.53
CA PHE A 252 -16.16 -15.49 20.94
C PHE A 252 -16.73 -14.09 21.18
N ARG A 253 -16.27 -13.06 20.45
CA ARG A 253 -16.85 -11.69 20.52
C ARG A 253 -18.34 -11.70 20.18
N LEU A 254 -18.70 -12.36 19.08
CA LEU A 254 -20.07 -12.40 18.59
C LEU A 254 -20.98 -13.19 19.53
N TRP A 255 -20.53 -14.35 20.00
CA TRP A 255 -21.30 -15.21 20.90
C TRP A 255 -21.55 -14.56 22.27
N LEU A 256 -20.51 -13.99 22.90
CA LEU A 256 -20.64 -13.35 24.21
C LEU A 256 -21.56 -12.12 24.16
N LEU A 257 -21.38 -11.26 23.16
CA LEU A 257 -22.20 -10.05 23.02
C LEU A 257 -23.64 -10.39 22.65
N GLY A 258 -23.85 -11.30 21.69
CA GLY A 258 -25.18 -11.68 21.21
C GLY A 258 -26.02 -12.39 22.27
N LEU A 259 -25.44 -13.39 22.96
CA LEU A 259 -26.14 -14.10 24.03
C LEU A 259 -26.32 -13.22 25.26
N GLY A 260 -25.29 -12.46 25.66
CA GLY A 260 -25.34 -11.58 26.82
C GLY A 260 -26.42 -10.52 26.71
N PHE A 261 -26.48 -9.82 25.56
CA PHE A 261 -27.51 -8.81 25.30
C PHE A 261 -28.91 -9.43 25.26
N SER A 262 -29.09 -10.55 24.56
CA SER A 262 -30.39 -11.21 24.43
C SER A 262 -30.95 -11.68 25.78
N LEU A 263 -30.11 -12.26 26.65
CA LEU A 263 -30.51 -12.68 27.99
C LEU A 263 -30.89 -11.49 28.87
N ALA A 264 -30.08 -10.43 28.87
CA ALA A 264 -30.31 -9.26 29.72
C ALA A 264 -31.53 -8.43 29.29
N TYR A 265 -31.66 -8.14 27.99
CA TYR A 265 -32.79 -7.38 27.49
C TYR A 265 -34.07 -8.21 27.48
N GLY A 266 -33.97 -9.49 27.11
CA GLY A 266 -35.11 -10.41 27.08
C GLY A 266 -35.75 -10.58 28.45
N SER A 267 -34.97 -10.75 29.51
CA SER A 267 -35.49 -10.86 30.88
C SER A 267 -36.20 -9.59 31.35
N MET A 268 -35.64 -8.40 31.07
CA MET A 268 -36.29 -7.12 31.39
C MET A 268 -37.60 -6.94 30.61
N PHE A 269 -37.59 -7.28 29.32
CA PHE A 269 -38.78 -7.19 28.48
C PHE A 269 -39.89 -8.13 28.98
N THR A 270 -39.57 -9.38 29.31
CA THR A 270 -40.55 -10.33 29.87
C THR A 270 -41.15 -9.82 31.18
N LYS A 271 -40.37 -9.14 32.04
CA LYS A 271 -40.90 -8.52 33.26
C LYS A 271 -41.95 -7.46 32.97
N ILE A 272 -41.63 -6.51 32.10
CA ILE A 272 -42.53 -5.42 31.72
C ILE A 272 -43.78 -5.98 31.06
N TRP A 273 -43.62 -6.95 30.17
CA TRP A 273 -44.72 -7.64 29.50
C TRP A 273 -45.64 -8.36 30.49
N TRP A 274 -45.07 -9.07 31.47
CA TRP A 274 -45.86 -9.76 32.49
C TRP A 274 -46.69 -8.76 33.31
N VAL A 275 -46.09 -7.64 33.72
CA VAL A 275 -46.81 -6.57 34.42
C VAL A 275 -47.95 -6.03 33.57
N HIS A 276 -47.69 -5.68 32.31
CA HIS A 276 -48.70 -5.20 31.37
C HIS A 276 -49.87 -6.20 31.24
N THR A 277 -49.58 -7.49 31.02
CA THR A 277 -50.62 -8.53 30.89
C THR A 277 -51.43 -8.76 32.17
N VAL A 278 -50.84 -8.61 33.36
CA VAL A 278 -51.58 -8.73 34.63
C VAL A 278 -52.51 -7.53 34.84
N PHE A 279 -52.08 -6.32 34.47
CA PHE A 279 -52.92 -5.13 34.55
C PHE A 279 -54.08 -5.18 33.54
N THR A 280 -53.81 -5.50 32.27
CA THR A 280 -54.86 -5.62 31.26
C THR A 280 -55.88 -6.71 31.61
N LYS A 281 -55.44 -7.89 32.07
CA LYS A 281 -56.37 -8.95 32.55
C LYS A 281 -57.21 -8.51 33.75
N LYS A 282 -56.68 -7.68 34.65
CA LYS A 282 -57.45 -7.15 35.78
C LYS A 282 -58.52 -6.18 35.30
N ASP A 283 -58.21 -5.35 34.32
CA ASP A 283 -59.14 -4.39 33.75
C ASP A 283 -60.25 -5.10 32.94
N ASP A 284 -59.89 -6.09 32.12
CA ASP A 284 -60.86 -6.95 31.40
C ASP A 284 -61.80 -7.67 32.39
N LYS A 285 -61.27 -8.19 33.50
CA LYS A 285 -62.07 -8.89 34.51
C LYS A 285 -62.99 -7.93 35.28
N LYS A 286 -62.56 -6.70 35.53
CA LYS A 286 -63.41 -5.65 36.11
C LYS A 286 -64.53 -5.28 35.15
N GLU A 287 -64.24 -5.17 33.87
CA GLU A 287 -65.24 -4.86 32.84
C GLU A 287 -66.30 -5.96 32.72
N LYS A 288 -65.88 -7.23 32.59
CA LYS A 288 -66.80 -8.38 32.57
C LYS A 288 -67.69 -8.45 33.81
N ARG A 289 -67.17 -8.13 35.01
CA ARG A 289 -67.97 -8.05 36.24
C ARG A 289 -69.02 -6.93 36.19
N LYS A 290 -68.69 -5.78 35.59
CA LYS A 290 -69.66 -4.68 35.42
C LYS A 290 -70.77 -5.06 34.44
N VAL A 291 -70.44 -5.75 33.35
CA VAL A 291 -71.43 -6.26 32.37
C VAL A 291 -72.37 -7.26 33.02
N ASN A 292 -71.84 -8.30 33.68
CA ASN A 292 -72.67 -9.30 34.37
C ASN A 292 -73.54 -8.70 35.48
N LYS A 293 -73.06 -7.66 36.18
CA LYS A 293 -73.88 -6.96 37.19
C LYS A 293 -75.05 -6.20 36.54
N LYS A 294 -74.79 -5.47 35.45
CA LYS A 294 -75.85 -4.78 34.68
C LYS A 294 -76.89 -5.75 34.14
N GLU A 295 -76.45 -6.89 33.61
CA GLU A 295 -77.34 -7.93 33.09
C GLU A 295 -78.22 -8.54 34.18
N ASN A 296 -77.64 -8.87 35.35
CA ASN A 296 -78.40 -9.35 36.51
C ASN A 296 -79.39 -8.31 37.06
N ASP A 297 -79.00 -7.03 37.09
CA ASP A 297 -79.89 -5.94 37.52
C ASP A 297 -81.04 -5.72 36.52
N TRP A 298 -80.78 -5.86 35.20
CA TRP A 298 -81.80 -5.83 34.16
C TRP A 298 -82.79 -7.01 34.29
N LEU A 299 -82.28 -8.24 34.49
CA LEU A 299 -83.11 -9.42 34.72
C LEU A 299 -84.01 -9.26 35.95
N LYS A 300 -83.47 -8.77 37.07
CA LYS A 300 -84.26 -8.49 38.29
C LYS A 300 -85.36 -7.48 38.04
N LYS A 301 -85.08 -6.41 37.28
CA LYS A 301 -86.07 -5.38 36.93
C LYS A 301 -87.20 -5.95 36.08
N ASN A 302 -86.89 -6.81 35.11
CA ASN A 302 -87.88 -7.46 34.26
C ASN A 302 -88.71 -8.51 35.01
N ILE A 303 -88.11 -9.30 35.90
CA ILE A 303 -88.86 -10.24 36.75
C ILE A 303 -89.81 -9.47 37.69
N LYS A 304 -89.37 -8.35 38.27
CA LYS A 304 -90.24 -7.51 39.11
C LYS A 304 -91.41 -6.95 38.31
N LYS A 305 -91.15 -6.41 37.12
CA LYS A 305 -92.18 -5.90 36.20
C LYS A 305 -93.13 -7.03 35.76
N GLY A 306 -92.62 -8.22 35.48
CA GLY A 306 -93.42 -9.40 35.15
C GLY A 306 -94.33 -9.85 36.30
N LYS A 307 -93.85 -9.82 37.56
CA LYS A 307 -94.67 -10.09 38.75
C LYS A 307 -95.75 -9.04 38.97
N GLU A 308 -95.45 -7.77 38.69
CA GLU A 308 -96.44 -6.68 38.75
C GLU A 308 -97.53 -6.86 37.68
N VAL A 309 -97.16 -7.23 36.45
CA VAL A 309 -98.11 -7.56 35.38
C VAL A 309 -98.95 -8.80 35.71
N TRP A 310 -98.33 -9.87 36.25
CA TRP A 310 -99.06 -11.06 36.68
C TRP A 310 -100.11 -10.74 37.76
N LYS A 311 -99.74 -9.93 38.76
CA LYS A 311 -100.68 -9.46 39.80
C LYS A 311 -101.82 -8.60 39.24
N MET A 312 -101.57 -7.84 38.16
CA MET A 312 -102.62 -7.07 37.49
C MET A 312 -103.59 -7.98 36.74
N ASN A 313 -103.07 -8.96 35.98
CA ASN A 313 -103.90 -9.95 35.27
C ASN A 313 -104.67 -10.89 36.22
N GLU A 314 -104.13 -11.17 37.40
CA GLU A 314 -104.77 -12.00 38.42
C GLU A 314 -105.93 -11.25 39.12
N LYS A 315 -105.81 -9.92 39.26
CA LYS A 315 -106.93 -9.05 39.65
C LYS A 315 -108.01 -9.00 38.57
N GLU A 316 -107.64 -8.87 37.30
CA GLU A 316 -108.61 -8.90 36.19
C GLU A 316 -109.35 -10.25 36.09
N LYS A 317 -108.70 -11.37 36.40
CA LYS A 317 -109.35 -12.70 36.42
C LYS A 317 -110.32 -12.91 37.59
N GLN A 318 -110.12 -12.25 38.74
CA GLN A 318 -111.07 -12.30 39.86
C GLN A 318 -112.34 -11.50 39.58
N GLU A 319 -112.36 -10.63 38.57
CA GLU A 319 -113.50 -9.80 38.19
C GLU A 319 -114.43 -10.49 37.18
N TYR A 320 -114.05 -11.67 36.65
CA TYR A 320 -114.81 -12.44 35.64
C TYR A 320 -115.03 -13.91 36.04
N LEU A 321 -115.49 -14.18 37.27
CA LEU A 321 -116.04 -15.48 37.65
C LEU A 321 -117.49 -15.29 38.14
N PRO A 322 -118.48 -15.96 37.51
CA PRO A 322 -119.90 -15.76 37.77
C PRO A 322 -120.37 -16.51 39.03
N ASP A 323 -121.18 -15.84 39.84
CA ASP A 323 -122.25 -16.49 40.62
C ASP A 323 -123.52 -16.57 39.77
#